data_AF-A0A5D4TIU8-F1
#
_entry.id   AF-A0A5D4TIU8-F1
#
_cell.length_a   1.000
_cell.length_b   1.000
_cell.length_c   1.000
_cell.angle_alpha   90.00
_cell.angle_beta   90.00
_cell.angle_gamma   90.00
#
_symmetry.space_group_name_H-M   'P 1'
#
loop_
_entity.id
_entity.type
_entity.pdbx_description
1 polymer ?
#
loop_
_entity_poly.entity_id
_entity_poly.type
_entity_poly.pdbx_seq_one_letter_code
_entity_poly.pdbx_strand_id
1 'polypeptide(L)'
;EGIAIAFEGRNYLVMITAFLATLAYLAANIWVGLVVGISAALISHKLMTGGQLKDIVDIEYVKPHFDGAGLYVDNIYIMNIGLPDRQKEVLQYGMGFILKPKNFNARTTIANLGQRQAILHDMSTALGVYRDSGTPALVPLAKRDLDDGRVGVFLLPQEQDLEIGMAILERVPTLENAIRMPTKNLKEKVNKQDGS
;
A
#
# COMPACT_ATOMS: atom_id res chain seq x y z
N GLU A 1 -10.35 -5.16 9.58
CA GLU A 1 -9.69 -6.23 10.36
C GLU A 1 -8.19 -6.03 10.54
N GLY A 2 -7.39 -5.66 9.53
CA GLY A 2 -5.92 -5.53 9.69
C GLY A 2 -5.44 -4.41 10.62
N ILE A 3 -6.27 -3.37 10.80
CA ILE A 3 -5.98 -2.27 11.74
C ILE A 3 -5.94 -2.78 13.19
N ALA A 4 -6.80 -3.76 13.54
CA ALA A 4 -6.81 -4.34 14.88
C ALA A 4 -5.57 -5.19 15.15
N ILE A 5 -5.14 -6.00 14.19
CA ILE A 5 -3.95 -6.86 14.31
C ILE A 5 -2.68 -6.02 14.45
N ALA A 6 -2.54 -4.94 13.67
CA ALA A 6 -1.40 -4.03 13.80
C ALA A 6 -1.43 -3.26 15.14
N PHE A 7 -2.61 -2.90 15.63
CA PHE A 7 -2.79 -2.28 16.93
C PHE A 7 -2.39 -3.24 18.08
N GLU A 8 -2.83 -4.49 18.01
CA GLU A 8 -2.49 -5.54 18.98
C GLU A 8 -0.99 -5.88 18.96
N GLY A 9 -0.40 -6.06 17.77
CA GLY A 9 1.02 -6.36 17.60
C GLY A 9 1.94 -5.31 18.24
N ARG A 10 1.61 -4.03 18.07
CA ARG A 10 2.32 -2.93 18.74
C ARG A 10 2.22 -3.02 20.27
N ASN A 11 1.04 -3.34 20.79
CA ASN A 11 0.83 -3.48 22.22
C ASN A 11 1.60 -4.68 22.80
N TYR A 12 1.64 -5.80 22.07
CA TYR A 12 2.45 -6.98 22.46
C TYR A 12 3.94 -6.67 22.54
N LEU A 13 4.49 -5.92 21.58
CA LEU A 13 5.90 -5.52 21.61
C LEU A 13 6.22 -4.63 22.83
N VAL A 14 5.33 -3.71 23.18
CA VAL A 14 5.47 -2.88 24.39
C VAL A 14 5.43 -3.72 25.66
N MET A 15 4.47 -4.65 25.77
CA MET A 15 4.35 -5.56 26.92
C MET A 15 5.60 -6.42 27.08
N ILE A 16 6.12 -7.01 26.00
CA ILE A 16 7.36 -7.82 26.02
C ILE A 16 8.56 -6.96 26.43
N THR A 17 8.67 -5.75 25.90
CA THR A 17 9.76 -4.82 26.24
C THR A 17 9.76 -4.49 27.73
N ALA A 18 8.59 -4.14 28.28
CA ALA A 18 8.42 -3.85 29.71
C ALA A 18 8.72 -5.07 30.59
N PHE A 19 8.28 -6.26 30.16
CA PHE A 19 8.54 -7.51 30.85
C PHE A 19 10.05 -7.83 30.90
N LEU A 20 10.74 -7.78 29.75
CA LEU A 20 12.18 -8.05 29.67
C LEU A 20 13.01 -7.06 30.49
N ALA A 21 12.68 -5.76 30.44
CA ALA A 21 13.36 -4.74 31.23
C ALA A 21 13.21 -5.00 32.73
N THR A 22 11.99 -5.32 33.17
CA THR A 22 11.68 -5.62 34.58
C THR A 22 12.34 -6.91 35.05
N LEU A 23 12.31 -7.97 34.23
CA LEU A 23 12.95 -9.25 34.54
C LEU A 23 14.47 -9.08 34.67
N ALA A 24 15.11 -8.35 33.76
CA ALA A 24 16.53 -8.07 33.79
C ALA A 24 16.95 -7.22 35.00
N TYR A 25 16.10 -6.26 35.39
CA TYR A 25 16.29 -5.50 36.63
C TYR A 25 16.28 -6.40 37.87
N LEU A 26 15.27 -7.28 38.00
CA LEU A 26 15.10 -8.17 39.15
C LEU A 26 16.16 -9.27 39.22
N ALA A 27 16.58 -9.82 38.07
CA ALA A 27 17.51 -10.94 38.01
C ALA A 27 18.98 -10.51 38.19
N ALA A 28 19.32 -9.26 37.90
CA ALA A 28 20.70 -8.77 37.95
C ALA A 28 20.82 -7.45 38.72
N ASN A 29 20.53 -6.31 38.08
CA ASN A 29 20.58 -4.98 38.69
C ASN A 29 20.01 -3.91 37.75
N ILE A 30 19.97 -2.66 38.23
CA ILE A 30 19.49 -1.48 37.50
C ILE A 30 20.21 -1.23 36.17
N TRP A 31 21.52 -1.46 36.09
CA TRP A 31 22.28 -1.21 34.86
C TRP A 31 21.96 -2.24 33.79
N VAL A 32 21.83 -3.52 34.17
CA VAL A 32 21.43 -4.58 33.24
C VAL A 32 19.99 -4.38 32.77
N GLY A 33 19.07 -4.04 33.69
CA GLY A 33 17.69 -3.69 33.35
C GLY A 33 17.59 -2.52 32.37
N LEU A 34 18.41 -1.48 32.55
CA LEU A 34 18.48 -0.32 31.66
C LEU A 34 18.95 -0.72 30.25
N VAL A 35 20.06 -1.45 30.15
CA VAL A 35 20.61 -1.89 28.86
C VAL A 35 19.61 -2.79 28.11
N VAL A 36 19.01 -3.76 28.82
CA VAL A 36 18.01 -4.66 28.22
C VAL A 36 16.77 -3.88 27.79
N GLY A 37 16.27 -2.96 28.62
CA GLY A 37 15.12 -2.12 28.26
C GLY A 37 15.35 -1.25 27.03
N ILE A 38 16.51 -0.57 26.95
CA ILE A 38 16.86 0.25 25.78
C ILE A 38 17.00 -0.64 24.54
N SER A 39 17.72 -1.77 24.64
CA SER A 39 17.91 -2.67 23.50
C SER A 39 16.59 -3.27 23.00
N ALA A 40 15.72 -3.72 23.90
CA ALA A 40 14.40 -4.24 23.57
C ALA A 40 13.49 -3.16 22.96
N ALA A 41 13.54 -1.91 23.46
CA ALA A 41 12.79 -0.80 22.89
C ALA A 41 13.24 -0.49 21.45
N LEU A 42 14.56 -0.49 21.18
CA LEU A 42 15.11 -0.29 19.84
C LEU A 42 14.70 -1.42 18.88
N ILE A 43 14.76 -2.67 19.34
CA ILE A 43 14.32 -3.84 18.56
C ILE A 43 12.82 -3.74 18.25
N SER A 44 12.00 -3.46 19.26
CA SER A 44 10.56 -3.28 19.10
C SER A 44 10.23 -2.16 18.11
N HIS A 45 10.91 -1.01 18.18
CA HIS A 45 10.71 0.08 17.24
C HIS A 45 11.00 -0.33 15.79
N LYS A 46 12.08 -1.10 15.58
CA LYS A 46 12.42 -1.65 14.25
C LYS A 46 11.39 -2.67 13.76
N LEU A 47 10.83 -3.50 14.65
CA LEU A 47 9.79 -4.47 14.30
C LEU A 47 8.43 -3.80 14.02
N MET A 48 8.20 -2.60 14.56
CA MET A 48 7.00 -1.80 14.28
C MET A 48 7.04 -1.07 12.93
N THR A 49 8.21 -0.90 12.32
CA THR A 49 8.36 -0.18 11.06
C THR A 49 7.89 -1.10 9.92
N GLY A 50 6.63 -0.97 9.53
CA GLY A 50 6.05 -1.73 8.41
C GLY A 50 6.66 -1.38 7.06
N GLY A 51 6.45 -2.24 6.06
CA GLY A 51 6.89 -2.01 4.69
C GLY A 51 6.17 -0.84 4.02
N GLN A 52 6.81 -0.23 3.03
CA GLN A 52 6.23 0.80 2.18
C GLN A 52 6.03 0.29 0.75
N LEU A 53 5.17 0.97 -0.01
CA LEU A 53 4.84 0.57 -1.38
C LEU A 53 6.10 0.54 -2.28
N LYS A 54 7.01 1.51 -2.14
CA LYS A 54 8.29 1.55 -2.88
C LYS A 54 9.14 0.29 -2.73
N ASP A 55 9.00 -0.43 -1.62
CA ASP A 55 9.79 -1.62 -1.33
C ASP A 55 9.31 -2.81 -2.17
N ILE A 56 8.06 -2.78 -2.64
CA ILE A 56 7.39 -3.92 -3.29
C ILE A 56 6.97 -3.67 -4.74
N VAL A 57 6.83 -2.41 -5.16
CA VAL A 57 6.48 -2.06 -6.55
C VAL A 57 7.40 -1.00 -7.13
N ASP A 58 7.53 -1.01 -8.45
CA ASP A 58 8.03 0.13 -9.23
C ASP A 58 6.85 1.00 -9.65
N ILE A 59 6.99 2.31 -9.49
CA ILE A 59 5.94 3.29 -9.73
C ILE A 59 6.29 4.07 -10.99
N GLU A 60 5.36 4.10 -11.94
CA GLU A 60 5.51 4.85 -13.19
C GLU A 60 4.32 5.80 -13.35
N TYR A 61 4.59 7.07 -13.63
CA TYR A 61 3.54 8.01 -14.01
C TYR A 61 3.13 7.78 -15.47
N VAL A 62 1.83 7.67 -15.70
CA VAL A 62 1.25 7.53 -17.03
C VAL A 62 0.08 8.48 -17.15
N LYS A 63 0.14 9.38 -18.13
CA LYS A 63 -0.95 10.33 -18.37
C LYS A 63 -2.23 9.57 -18.74
N PRO A 64 -3.37 9.83 -18.07
CA PRO A 64 -4.63 9.21 -18.43
C PRO A 64 -5.06 9.60 -19.86
N HIS A 65 -5.69 8.68 -20.56
CA HIS A 65 -6.18 8.92 -21.92
C HIS A 65 -7.55 8.26 -22.15
N PHE A 66 -8.21 8.64 -23.24
CA PHE A 66 -9.51 8.11 -23.61
C PHE A 66 -9.43 7.28 -24.89
N ASP A 67 -10.15 6.16 -24.89
CA ASP A 67 -10.56 5.45 -26.10
C ASP A 67 -12.09 5.41 -26.14
N GLY A 68 -12.68 6.22 -27.03
CA GLY A 68 -14.09 6.52 -27.05
C GLY A 68 -14.57 7.15 -25.74
N ALA A 69 -15.43 6.42 -25.02
CA ALA A 69 -15.90 6.81 -23.69
C ALA A 69 -15.10 6.15 -22.54
N GLY A 70 -14.16 5.26 -22.84
CA GLY A 70 -13.36 4.59 -21.81
C GLY A 70 -12.15 5.42 -21.40
N LEU A 71 -12.00 5.65 -20.10
CA LEU A 71 -10.79 6.21 -19.48
C LEU A 71 -9.80 5.10 -19.18
N TYR A 72 -8.54 5.30 -19.57
CA TYR A 72 -7.45 4.36 -19.38
C TYR A 72 -6.23 5.03 -18.72
N VAL A 73 -5.50 4.25 -17.94
CA VAL A 73 -4.14 4.56 -17.49
C VAL A 73 -3.27 3.42 -17.99
N ASP A 74 -2.34 3.71 -18.90
CA ASP A 74 -1.71 2.69 -19.75
C ASP A 74 -2.79 1.82 -20.43
N ASN A 75 -2.66 0.51 -20.50
CA ASN A 75 -3.68 -0.39 -21.03
C ASN A 75 -4.83 -0.69 -20.04
N ILE A 76 -4.81 -0.13 -18.82
CA ILE A 76 -5.75 -0.50 -17.76
C ILE A 76 -7.01 0.36 -17.84
N TYR A 77 -8.15 -0.27 -18.14
CA TYR A 77 -9.46 0.38 -18.16
C TYR A 77 -9.90 0.82 -16.75
N ILE A 78 -10.11 2.13 -16.57
CA ILE A 78 -10.51 2.74 -15.29
C ILE A 78 -12.02 2.85 -15.16
N MET A 79 -12.67 3.64 -16.01
CA MET A 79 -14.12 3.87 -15.97
C MET A 79 -14.64 4.43 -17.29
N ASN A 80 -15.96 4.43 -17.47
CA ASN A 80 -16.60 5.04 -18.63
C ASN A 80 -17.01 6.49 -18.29
N ILE A 81 -16.62 7.43 -19.15
CA ILE A 81 -17.01 8.85 -19.09
C ILE A 81 -17.43 9.26 -20.50
N GLY A 82 -18.73 9.29 -20.75
CA GLY A 82 -19.30 9.61 -22.07
C GLY A 82 -19.41 11.11 -22.37
N LEU A 83 -19.40 11.98 -21.35
CA LEU A 83 -19.57 13.43 -21.54
C LEU A 83 -18.25 14.09 -21.98
N PRO A 84 -18.17 14.71 -23.17
CA PRO A 84 -16.92 15.27 -23.68
C PRO A 84 -16.30 16.34 -22.77
N ASP A 85 -17.11 17.16 -22.11
CA ASP A 85 -16.60 18.18 -21.19
C ASP A 85 -15.94 17.57 -19.95
N ARG A 86 -16.44 16.41 -19.49
CA ARG A 86 -15.80 15.63 -18.42
C ARG A 86 -14.51 14.98 -18.87
N GLN A 87 -14.46 14.52 -20.12
CA GLN A 87 -13.21 13.97 -20.67
C GLN A 87 -12.12 15.04 -20.70
N LYS A 88 -12.45 16.28 -21.10
CA LYS A 88 -11.51 17.41 -21.07
C LYS A 88 -11.00 17.70 -19.66
N GLU A 89 -11.90 17.74 -18.68
CA GLU A 89 -11.57 17.95 -17.28
C GLU A 89 -10.63 16.85 -16.76
N VAL A 90 -10.90 15.58 -17.07
CA VAL A 90 -10.02 14.46 -16.71
C VAL A 90 -8.67 14.53 -17.41
N LEU A 91 -8.60 14.95 -18.67
CA LEU A 91 -7.34 15.09 -19.39
C LEU A 91 -6.50 16.28 -18.90
N GLN A 92 -7.15 17.29 -18.32
CA GLN A 92 -6.52 18.49 -17.78
C GLN A 92 -6.06 18.30 -16.33
N TYR A 93 -6.86 17.59 -15.51
CA TYR A 93 -6.60 17.46 -14.07
C TYR A 93 -6.24 16.05 -13.60
N GLY A 94 -6.39 15.05 -14.48
CA GLY A 94 -6.16 13.66 -14.13
C GLY A 94 -4.68 13.29 -14.04
N MET A 95 -4.35 12.55 -12.99
CA MET A 95 -3.05 11.89 -12.84
C MET A 95 -3.25 10.38 -12.84
N GLY A 96 -2.36 9.68 -13.56
CA GLY A 96 -2.35 8.24 -13.65
C GLY A 96 -1.01 7.68 -13.21
N PHE A 97 -1.03 6.55 -12.51
CA PHE A 97 0.16 5.83 -12.09
C PHE A 97 -0.01 4.33 -12.33
N ILE A 98 1.05 3.66 -12.73
CA ILE A 98 1.14 2.20 -12.85
C ILE A 98 2.03 1.67 -11.74
N LEU A 99 1.49 0.75 -10.95
CA LEU A 99 2.21 0.02 -9.92
C LEU A 99 2.62 -1.34 -10.49
N LYS A 100 3.92 -1.51 -10.77
CA LYS A 100 4.50 -2.76 -11.28
C LYS A 100 5.03 -3.59 -10.12
N PRO A 101 4.46 -4.77 -9.83
CA PRO A 101 4.91 -5.58 -8.71
C PRO A 101 6.29 -6.17 -8.97
N LYS A 102 7.23 -6.00 -8.03
CA LYS A 102 8.61 -6.53 -8.12
C LYS A 102 8.67 -8.05 -8.01
N ASN A 103 7.66 -8.68 -7.40
CA ASN A 103 7.58 -10.13 -7.23
C ASN A 103 6.12 -10.60 -7.05
N PHE A 104 5.92 -11.92 -6.97
CA PHE A 104 4.59 -12.54 -6.83
C PHE A 104 3.86 -12.14 -5.54
N ASN A 105 4.57 -11.98 -4.42
CA ASN A 105 3.98 -11.55 -3.16
C ASN A 105 3.48 -10.11 -3.28
N ALA A 106 4.29 -9.22 -3.86
CA ALA A 106 3.92 -7.84 -4.14
C ALA A 106 2.67 -7.74 -5.02
N ARG A 107 2.58 -8.58 -6.08
CA ARG A 107 1.39 -8.68 -6.95
C ARG A 107 0.14 -9.01 -6.13
N THR A 108 0.26 -9.94 -5.19
CA THR A 108 -0.86 -10.31 -4.31
C THR A 108 -1.24 -9.18 -3.35
N THR A 109 -0.24 -8.47 -2.79
CA THR A 109 -0.44 -7.33 -1.89
C THR A 109 -1.20 -6.19 -2.58
N ILE A 110 -0.76 -5.75 -3.76
CA ILE A 110 -1.44 -4.65 -4.48
C ILE A 110 -2.78 -5.08 -5.09
N ALA A 111 -3.01 -6.38 -5.32
CA ALA A 111 -4.31 -6.88 -5.76
C ALA A 111 -5.39 -6.76 -4.66
N ASN A 112 -4.98 -6.77 -3.39
CA ASN A 112 -5.89 -6.65 -2.25
C ASN A 112 -6.68 -5.32 -2.33
N LEU A 113 -8.00 -5.41 -2.16
CA LEU A 113 -8.88 -4.24 -2.22
C LEU A 113 -8.56 -3.23 -1.11
N GLY A 114 -8.26 -3.69 0.10
CA GLY A 114 -7.87 -2.83 1.22
C GLY A 114 -6.58 -2.06 0.95
N GLN A 115 -5.58 -2.69 0.32
CA GLN A 115 -4.35 -2.00 -0.09
C GLN A 115 -4.65 -0.91 -1.12
N ARG A 116 -5.50 -1.21 -2.10
CA ARG A 116 -5.92 -0.22 -3.11
C ARG A 116 -6.70 0.94 -2.49
N GLN A 117 -7.52 0.68 -1.48
CA GLN A 117 -8.21 1.74 -0.75
C GLN A 117 -7.23 2.59 0.08
N ALA A 118 -6.23 1.98 0.72
CA ALA A 118 -5.20 2.73 1.43
C ALA A 118 -4.41 3.65 0.48
N ILE A 119 -4.03 3.14 -0.71
CA ILE A 119 -3.39 3.95 -1.76
C ILE A 119 -4.27 5.13 -2.15
N LEU A 120 -5.54 4.89 -2.50
CA LEU A 120 -6.44 5.95 -2.93
C LEU A 120 -6.70 6.96 -1.81
N HIS A 121 -6.87 6.50 -0.57
CA HIS A 121 -7.07 7.34 0.60
C HIS A 121 -5.88 8.28 0.81
N ASP A 122 -4.67 7.73 0.94
CA ASP A 122 -3.48 8.53 1.24
C ASP A 122 -3.19 9.55 0.14
N MET A 123 -3.31 9.14 -1.13
CA MET A 123 -3.16 10.03 -2.27
C MET A 123 -4.22 11.13 -2.30
N SER A 124 -5.48 10.78 -2.06
CA SER A 124 -6.60 11.74 -2.04
C SER A 124 -6.52 12.71 -0.87
N THR A 125 -6.04 12.26 0.29
CA THR A 125 -5.86 13.10 1.48
C THR A 125 -4.70 14.08 1.28
N ALA A 126 -3.61 13.63 0.67
CA ALA A 126 -2.41 14.44 0.54
C ALA A 126 -2.45 15.43 -0.65
N LEU A 127 -2.98 15.01 -1.80
CA LEU A 127 -3.09 15.86 -3.01
C LEU A 127 -4.42 16.62 -3.11
N GLY A 128 -5.32 16.35 -2.15
CA GLY A 128 -6.72 16.75 -2.24
C GLY A 128 -7.48 15.95 -3.30
N VAL A 129 -8.80 16.14 -3.32
CA VAL A 129 -9.66 15.61 -4.38
C VAL A 129 -10.35 16.77 -5.05
N TYR A 130 -10.26 16.82 -6.37
CA TYR A 130 -11.06 17.71 -7.19
C TYR A 130 -12.52 17.26 -7.11
N ARG A 131 -13.24 17.71 -6.08
CA ARG A 131 -14.66 17.53 -5.87
C ARG A 131 -15.31 18.90 -5.88
N ASP A 132 -15.87 19.29 -7.01
CA ASP A 132 -16.85 20.37 -7.01
C ASP A 132 -18.23 19.76 -6.68
N SER A 133 -19.00 20.45 -5.86
CA SER A 133 -20.31 20.01 -5.34
C SER A 133 -21.34 19.67 -6.43
N GLY A 134 -21.08 20.06 -7.69
CA GLY A 134 -21.89 19.74 -8.88
C GLY A 134 -21.37 18.60 -9.77
N THR A 135 -20.28 17.89 -9.43
CA THR A 135 -19.60 16.97 -10.37
C THR A 135 -19.28 15.58 -9.78
N PRO A 136 -20.27 14.81 -9.28
CA PRO A 136 -20.05 13.59 -8.47
C PRO A 136 -19.44 12.40 -9.21
N ALA A 137 -19.32 12.45 -10.54
CA ALA A 137 -18.97 11.31 -11.38
C ALA A 137 -17.47 10.97 -11.38
N LEU A 138 -16.61 11.86 -10.88
CA LEU A 138 -15.16 11.73 -10.97
C LEU A 138 -14.60 11.31 -9.61
N VAL A 139 -14.45 10.00 -9.42
CA VAL A 139 -13.88 9.42 -8.20
C VAL A 139 -12.51 8.81 -8.49
N PRO A 140 -11.52 8.99 -7.59
CA PRO A 140 -10.28 8.24 -7.65
C PRO A 140 -10.52 6.74 -7.70
N LEU A 141 -9.79 6.02 -8.54
CA LEU A 141 -9.93 4.58 -8.71
C LEU A 141 -8.59 3.89 -8.87
N ALA A 142 -8.49 2.69 -8.31
CA ALA A 142 -7.35 1.79 -8.48
C ALA A 142 -7.85 0.45 -9.00
N LYS A 143 -7.49 0.13 -10.25
CA LYS A 143 -7.89 -1.11 -10.92
C LYS A 143 -6.69 -1.98 -11.24
N ARG A 144 -6.90 -3.27 -11.11
CA ARG A 144 -5.86 -4.28 -11.38
C ARG A 144 -6.04 -4.77 -12.82
N ASP A 145 -4.93 -4.85 -13.54
CA ASP A 145 -4.83 -5.59 -14.78
C ASP A 145 -4.97 -7.10 -14.50
N LEU A 146 -5.80 -7.80 -15.27
CA LEU A 146 -6.03 -9.23 -15.06
C LEU A 146 -4.95 -10.11 -15.69
N ASP A 147 -4.22 -9.60 -16.67
CA ASP A 147 -3.25 -10.34 -17.47
C ASP A 147 -1.89 -10.38 -16.76
N ASP A 148 -1.40 -9.24 -16.28
CA ASP A 148 -0.06 -9.13 -15.68
C ASP A 148 -0.05 -8.78 -14.17
N GLY A 149 -1.21 -8.39 -13.62
CA GLY A 149 -1.38 -8.07 -12.21
C GLY A 149 -0.83 -6.70 -11.77
N ARG A 150 -0.48 -5.81 -12.71
CA ARG A 150 -0.21 -4.39 -12.43
C ARG A 150 -1.47 -3.71 -11.90
N VAL A 151 -1.30 -2.60 -11.19
CA VAL A 151 -2.41 -1.78 -10.73
C VAL A 151 -2.29 -0.38 -11.33
N GLY A 152 -3.32 0.03 -12.07
CA GLY A 152 -3.51 1.39 -12.53
C GLY A 152 -4.23 2.19 -11.47
N VAL A 153 -3.63 3.29 -11.04
CA VAL A 153 -4.17 4.25 -10.09
C VAL A 153 -4.50 5.52 -10.86
N PHE A 154 -5.74 5.99 -10.72
CA PHE A 154 -6.23 7.22 -11.31
C PHE A 154 -6.74 8.15 -10.22
N LEU A 155 -6.33 9.41 -10.29
CA LEU A 155 -6.65 10.47 -9.34
C LEU A 155 -7.02 11.73 -10.12
N LEU A 156 -7.91 12.55 -9.53
CA LEU A 156 -8.07 13.96 -9.91
C LEU A 156 -7.71 14.82 -8.70
N PRO A 157 -6.43 15.14 -8.48
CA PRO A 157 -6.03 15.99 -7.37
C PRO A 157 -6.34 17.47 -7.65
N GLN A 158 -6.37 18.28 -6.59
CA GLN A 158 -6.43 19.73 -6.76
C GLN A 158 -5.07 20.30 -7.17
N GLU A 159 -3.99 19.76 -6.61
CA GLU A 159 -2.61 20.12 -6.93
C GLU A 159 -1.97 19.01 -7.78
N GLN A 160 -1.46 19.33 -8.97
CA GLN A 160 -0.90 18.36 -9.92
C GLN A 160 0.63 18.27 -9.82
N ASP A 161 1.15 18.16 -8.61
CA ASP A 161 2.58 17.98 -8.41
C ASP A 161 2.96 16.50 -8.55
N LEU A 162 3.66 16.19 -9.64
CA LEU A 162 4.12 14.84 -9.96
C LEU A 162 5.10 14.31 -8.91
N GLU A 163 6.05 15.12 -8.47
CA GLU A 163 7.09 14.70 -7.54
C GLU A 163 6.48 14.38 -6.18
N ILE A 164 5.57 15.26 -5.71
CA ILE A 164 4.82 15.05 -4.48
C ILE A 164 3.94 13.79 -4.61
N GLY A 165 3.22 13.63 -5.72
CA GLY A 165 2.38 12.46 -5.97
C GLY A 165 3.16 11.14 -5.93
N MET A 166 4.33 11.10 -6.60
CA MET A 166 5.22 9.94 -6.54
C MET A 166 5.73 9.67 -5.12
N ALA A 167 6.18 10.72 -4.41
CA ALA A 167 6.71 10.59 -3.06
C ALA A 167 5.66 10.12 -2.04
N ILE A 168 4.39 10.53 -2.18
CA ILE A 168 3.29 10.03 -1.35
C ILE A 168 3.05 8.55 -1.67
N LEU A 169 2.91 8.22 -2.96
CA LEU A 169 2.61 6.86 -3.40
C LEU A 169 3.68 5.86 -2.94
N GLU A 170 4.96 6.24 -3.03
CA GLU A 170 6.09 5.46 -2.52
C GLU A 170 6.01 5.15 -1.03
N ARG A 171 5.47 6.08 -0.23
CA ARG A 171 5.42 6.00 1.24
C ARG A 171 4.17 5.33 1.79
N VAL A 172 3.19 5.03 0.94
CA VAL A 172 1.96 4.33 1.36
C VAL A 172 2.34 3.03 2.07
N PRO A 173 1.86 2.79 3.30
CA PRO A 173 2.20 1.59 4.04
C PRO A 173 1.58 0.35 3.38
N THR A 174 2.34 -0.74 3.36
CA THR A 174 1.81 -2.05 2.97
C THR A 174 1.03 -2.64 4.13
N LEU A 175 -0.23 -2.97 3.90
CA LEU A 175 -1.10 -3.54 4.91
C LEU A 175 -0.74 -5.00 5.18
N GLU A 176 -0.61 -5.36 6.45
CA GLU A 176 -0.34 -6.73 6.89
C GLU A 176 -1.34 -7.74 6.30
N ASN A 177 -2.63 -7.38 6.27
CA ASN A 177 -3.69 -8.23 5.70
C ASN A 177 -3.66 -8.33 4.17
N ALA A 178 -2.96 -7.41 3.51
CA ALA A 178 -2.72 -7.50 2.08
C ALA A 178 -1.56 -8.44 1.75
N ILE A 179 -0.60 -8.59 2.68
CA ILE A 179 0.46 -9.59 2.61
C ILE A 179 -0.15 -10.97 2.79
N ARG A 180 -0.61 -11.56 1.68
CA ARG A 180 -0.82 -12.99 1.61
C ARG A 180 0.55 -13.62 1.36
N MET A 181 0.99 -14.51 2.25
CA MET A 181 2.11 -15.43 1.98
C MET A 181 1.59 -16.81 1.52
N PRO A 182 1.16 -17.02 0.25
CA PRO A 182 0.94 -18.35 -0.27
C PRO A 182 2.13 -18.74 -1.14
N THR A 183 3.09 -19.52 -0.60
CA THR A 183 3.97 -20.49 -1.31
C THR A 183 5.29 -20.83 -0.59
N LYS A 184 5.32 -20.96 0.75
CA LYS A 184 6.29 -21.88 1.37
C LYS A 184 5.69 -23.27 1.55
N ASN A 185 4.52 -23.32 2.18
CA ASN A 185 3.85 -24.57 2.54
C ASN A 185 3.28 -25.37 1.35
N LEU A 186 3.06 -24.76 0.18
CA LEU A 186 2.56 -25.46 -1.02
C LEU A 186 3.69 -26.02 -1.89
N LYS A 187 4.80 -25.29 -2.06
CA LYS A 187 5.97 -25.80 -2.81
C LYS A 187 6.60 -27.01 -2.13
N GLU A 188 6.66 -27.02 -0.79
CA GLU A 188 7.12 -28.19 -0.03
C GLU A 188 6.15 -29.38 -0.08
N LYS A 189 4.84 -29.14 -0.23
CA LYS A 189 3.85 -30.23 -0.38
C LYS A 189 3.86 -30.85 -1.77
N VAL A 190 4.01 -30.03 -2.82
CA VAL A 190 4.09 -30.51 -4.21
C VAL A 190 5.40 -31.29 -4.44
N ASN A 191 6.54 -30.79 -3.96
CA ASN A 191 7.82 -31.52 -4.06
C ASN A 191 7.86 -32.86 -3.28
N LYS A 192 6.97 -33.07 -2.31
CA LYS A 192 6.85 -34.35 -1.60
C LYS A 192 5.93 -35.35 -2.31
N GLN A 193 5.01 -34.89 -3.15
CA GLN A 193 4.10 -35.76 -3.90
C GLN A 193 4.68 -36.26 -5.22
N ASP A 194 5.56 -35.49 -5.88
CA ASP A 194 6.25 -35.93 -7.11
C ASP A 194 7.52 -36.76 -6.85
N GLY A 195 7.85 -36.99 -5.57
CA GLY A 195 9.00 -37.77 -5.13
C GLY A 195 8.65 -39.05 -4.35
N SER A 196 7.42 -39.54 -4.45
CA SER A 196 6.96 -40.82 -3.86
C SER A 196 6.48 -41.78 -4.94
#